data_AF-A0A932I2E6-F1
#
_entry.id   AF-A0A932I2E6-F1
#
_cell.length_a   1.000
_cell.length_b   1.000
_cell.length_c   1.000
_cell.angle_alpha   90.00
_cell.angle_beta   90.00
_cell.angle_gamma   90.00
#
_symmetry.space_group_name_H-M   'P 1'
#
loop_
_entity.id
_entity.type
_entity.pdbx_description
1 polymer ?
#
loop_
_entity_poly.entity_id
_entity_poly.type
_entity_poly.pdbx_seq_one_letter_code
_entity_poly.pdbx_strand_id
1 'polypeptide(L)'
;MEKQTVAAGTPKEIIRGLRILTIAISAGLCIFLLLAVMANSLKVLPPDTKMDRATPAFLLITLLIAVLCVIRARVMYAKKTREIKAGGHSLRVKLDLYRPVLVLYIALCEGPALFSVIIFFLTGKYEILGVAGIMLVLMLEKMPGTGKLIRELDLDWREQEELN
;
A
#
# COMPACT_ATOMS: atom_id res chain seq x y z
N MET A 1 27.16 -13.48 -0.45
CA MET A 1 25.87 -13.84 -1.05
C MET A 1 24.99 -14.38 0.05
N GLU A 2 24.16 -13.52 0.63
CA GLU A 2 23.31 -13.85 1.77
C GLU A 2 22.24 -14.85 1.32
N LYS A 3 22.24 -16.06 1.90
CA LYS A 3 21.17 -17.05 1.71
C LYS A 3 19.88 -16.39 2.21
N GLN A 4 19.05 -15.90 1.30
CA GLN A 4 17.67 -15.57 1.62
C GLN A 4 17.03 -16.84 2.19
N THR A 5 16.67 -16.77 3.47
CA THR A 5 15.96 -17.83 4.17
C THR A 5 14.61 -18.03 3.49
N VAL A 6 14.53 -19.10 2.70
CA VAL A 6 13.30 -19.57 2.06
C VAL A 6 12.21 -19.62 3.13
N ALA A 7 11.14 -18.85 2.96
CA ALA A 7 10.05 -18.82 3.94
C ALA A 7 9.46 -20.23 4.05
N ALA A 8 9.53 -20.85 5.22
CA ALA A 8 9.00 -22.19 5.48
C ALA A 8 7.46 -22.14 5.55
N GLY A 9 6.80 -22.26 4.41
CA GLY A 9 5.34 -22.32 4.31
C GLY A 9 4.89 -22.82 2.94
N THR A 10 3.70 -23.41 2.90
CA THR A 10 2.99 -23.77 1.65
C THR A 10 2.63 -22.50 0.86
N PRO A 11 2.45 -22.59 -0.48
CA PRO A 11 2.04 -21.44 -1.30
C PRO A 11 0.81 -20.70 -0.75
N LYS A 12 -0.17 -21.43 -0.23
CA LYS A 12 -1.36 -20.88 0.43
C LYS A 12 -1.04 -20.05 1.66
N GLU A 13 -0.14 -20.53 2.52
CA GLU A 13 0.28 -19.81 3.73
C GLU A 13 1.01 -18.52 3.37
N ILE A 14 1.84 -18.54 2.32
CA ILE A 14 2.53 -17.34 1.82
C ILE A 14 1.50 -16.29 1.38
N ILE A 15 0.52 -16.68 0.55
CA ILE A 15 -0.54 -15.77 0.08
C ILE A 15 -1.36 -15.23 1.25
N ARG A 16 -1.73 -16.09 2.20
CA ARG A 16 -2.43 -15.68 3.42
C ARG A 16 -1.61 -14.67 4.21
N GLY A 17 -0.30 -14.89 4.36
CA GLY A 17 0.61 -13.94 5.00
C GLY A 17 0.64 -12.59 4.31
N LEU A 18 0.70 -12.56 2.97
CA LEU A 18 0.64 -11.31 2.20
C LEU A 18 -0.69 -10.57 2.37
N ARG A 19 -1.82 -11.30 2.46
CA ARG A 19 -3.13 -10.72 2.74
C ARG A 19 -3.18 -10.10 4.13
N ILE A 20 -2.73 -10.84 5.15
CA ILE A 20 -2.69 -10.37 6.54
C ILE A 20 -1.83 -9.10 6.62
N LEU A 21 -0.67 -9.08 5.97
CA LEU A 21 0.19 -7.90 5.91
C LEU A 21 -0.53 -6.69 5.29
N THR A 22 -1.18 -6.89 4.13
CA THR A 22 -1.90 -5.81 3.43
C THR A 22 -3.02 -5.25 4.29
N ILE A 23 -3.78 -6.14 4.96
CA ILE A 23 -4.87 -5.76 5.86
C ILE A 23 -4.32 -5.04 7.08
N ALA A 24 -3.23 -5.51 7.70
CA ALA A 24 -2.65 -4.92 8.89
C ALA A 24 -2.17 -3.48 8.64
N ILE A 25 -1.46 -3.25 7.53
CA ILE A 25 -1.00 -1.92 7.13
C ILE A 25 -2.19 -1.00 6.83
N SER A 26 -3.15 -1.48 6.05
CA SER A 26 -4.36 -0.71 5.71
C SER A 26 -5.21 -0.39 6.95
N ALA A 27 -5.33 -1.32 7.88
CA ALA A 27 -6.05 -1.14 9.14
C ALA A 27 -5.37 -0.10 10.03
N GLY A 28 -4.03 -0.08 10.09
CA GLY A 28 -3.28 0.95 10.80
C GLY A 28 -3.59 2.35 10.27
N LEU A 29 -3.61 2.53 8.95
CA LEU A 29 -4.03 3.78 8.31
C LEU A 29 -5.48 4.15 8.63
N CYS A 30 -6.41 3.20 8.59
CA CYS A 30 -7.82 3.43 8.95
C CYS A 30 -7.98 3.86 10.41
N ILE A 31 -7.26 3.22 11.34
CA ILE A 31 -7.28 3.60 12.76
C ILE A 31 -6.74 5.02 12.93
N PHE A 32 -5.62 5.35 12.28
CA PHE A 32 -5.03 6.68 12.39
C PHE A 32 -5.94 7.76 11.79
N LEU A 33 -6.58 7.48 10.66
CA LEU A 33 -7.62 8.33 10.07
C LEU A 33 -8.79 8.56 11.03
N LEU A 34 -9.32 7.49 11.64
CA LEU A 34 -10.42 7.58 12.59
C LEU A 34 -10.04 8.42 13.81
N LEU A 35 -8.87 8.19 14.39
CA LEU A 35 -8.36 8.96 15.52
C LEU A 35 -8.19 10.44 15.17
N ALA A 36 -7.67 10.74 13.98
CA ALA A 36 -7.52 12.12 13.53
C ALA A 36 -8.87 12.83 13.38
N VAL A 37 -9.88 12.16 12.80
CA VAL A 37 -11.24 12.70 12.64
C VAL A 37 -11.90 12.92 14.00
N MET A 38 -11.75 11.98 14.92
CA MET A 38 -12.29 12.09 16.27
C MET A 38 -11.64 13.25 17.03
N ALA A 39 -10.31 13.38 16.98
CA ALA A 39 -9.59 14.47 17.64
C ALA A 39 -9.99 15.86 17.09
N ASN A 40 -10.19 15.97 15.78
CA ASN A 40 -10.65 17.22 15.18
C ASN A 40 -12.11 17.54 15.57
N SER A 41 -12.98 16.52 15.59
CA SER A 41 -14.39 16.65 16.00
C SER A 41 -14.53 17.09 17.46
N LEU A 42 -13.64 16.61 18.34
CA LEU A 42 -13.57 17.00 19.74
C LEU A 42 -12.84 18.34 19.97
N LYS A 43 -12.37 19.00 18.91
CA LYS A 43 -11.59 20.26 18.97
C LYS A 43 -10.40 20.17 19.94
N VAL A 44 -9.71 19.02 19.94
CA VAL A 44 -8.52 18.78 20.79
C VAL A 44 -7.43 19.83 20.52
N LEU A 45 -7.36 20.33 19.28
CA LEU A 45 -6.49 21.43 18.89
C LEU A 45 -7.29 22.73 18.71
N PRO A 46 -6.81 23.88 19.22
CA PRO A 46 -7.44 25.17 18.98
C PRO A 46 -7.35 25.58 17.51
N PRO A 47 -8.32 26.35 16.98
CA PRO A 47 -8.29 26.79 15.59
C PRO A 47 -7.07 27.68 15.33
N ASP A 48 -6.13 27.22 14.49
CA ASP A 48 -4.97 28.01 14.09
C ASP A 48 -5.22 28.70 12.74
N THR A 49 -5.51 30.00 12.80
CA THR A 49 -5.73 30.86 11.62
C THR A 49 -4.54 30.96 10.67
N LYS A 50 -3.31 30.67 11.13
CA LYS A 50 -2.13 30.62 10.25
C LYS A 50 -2.12 29.33 9.44
N MET A 51 -2.51 28.22 10.04
CA MET A 51 -2.60 26.92 9.38
C MET A 51 -3.69 26.93 8.30
N ASP A 52 -4.80 27.64 8.56
CA ASP A 52 -5.90 27.78 7.60
C ASP A 52 -5.45 28.44 6.28
N ARG A 53 -4.62 29.48 6.34
CA ARG A 53 -4.06 30.14 5.15
C ARG A 53 -3.06 29.28 4.39
N ALA A 54 -2.37 28.36 5.07
CA ALA A 54 -1.40 27.46 4.47
C ALA A 54 -2.03 26.19 3.87
N THR A 55 -3.30 25.90 4.20
CA THR A 55 -4.09 24.77 3.66
C THR A 55 -3.91 24.53 2.15
N PRO A 56 -4.08 25.51 1.24
CA PRO A 56 -3.95 25.25 -0.20
C PRO A 56 -2.54 24.82 -0.59
N ALA A 57 -1.50 25.35 0.06
CA ALA A 57 -0.12 24.94 -0.17
C ALA A 57 0.12 23.51 0.31
N PHE A 58 -0.41 23.14 1.49
CA PHE A 58 -0.31 21.76 1.98
C PHE A 58 -1.04 20.77 1.07
N LEU A 59 -2.25 21.08 0.63
CA LEU A 59 -2.99 20.23 -0.30
C LEU A 59 -2.23 20.02 -1.61
N LEU A 60 -1.64 21.08 -2.18
CA LEU A 60 -0.81 20.98 -3.38
C LEU A 60 0.42 20.10 -3.16
N ILE A 61 1.15 20.29 -2.05
CA ILE A 61 2.34 19.49 -1.71
C ILE A 61 1.96 18.02 -1.52
N THR A 62 0.91 17.74 -0.73
CA THR A 62 0.41 16.39 -0.49
C THR A 62 0.02 15.70 -1.79
N LEU A 63 -0.65 16.42 -2.70
CA LEU A 63 -1.04 15.89 -4.02
C LEU A 63 0.16 15.58 -4.90
N LEU A 64 1.16 16.48 -4.97
CA LEU A 64 2.38 16.27 -5.75
C LEU A 64 3.16 15.06 -5.25
N ILE A 65 3.32 14.93 -3.93
CA ILE A 65 3.97 13.78 -3.30
C ILE A 65 3.19 12.50 -3.62
N ALA A 66 1.87 12.52 -3.48
CA ALA A 66 1.03 11.37 -3.78
C ALA A 66 1.16 10.91 -5.24
N VAL A 67 1.07 11.84 -6.20
CA VAL A 67 1.22 11.56 -7.63
C VAL A 67 2.59 10.95 -7.92
N LEU A 68 3.67 11.53 -7.39
CA LEU A 68 5.02 11.01 -7.59
C LEU A 68 5.17 9.59 -7.04
N CYS A 69 4.67 9.36 -5.82
CA CYS A 69 4.69 8.05 -5.18
C CYS A 69 3.88 7.02 -5.98
N VAL A 70 2.69 7.35 -6.47
CA VAL A 70 1.86 6.43 -7.28
C VAL A 70 2.55 6.08 -8.59
N ILE A 71 3.13 7.06 -9.29
CA ILE A 71 3.87 6.82 -10.53
C ILE A 71 5.04 5.86 -10.24
N ARG A 72 5.83 6.15 -9.21
CA ARG A 72 6.98 5.31 -8.82
C ARG A 72 6.54 3.90 -8.42
N ALA A 73 5.48 3.78 -7.62
CA ALA A 73 4.93 2.49 -7.19
C ALA A 73 4.50 1.64 -8.39
N ARG A 74 3.74 2.23 -9.34
CA ARG A 74 3.25 1.52 -10.54
C ARG A 74 4.38 1.10 -11.47
N VAL A 75 5.32 2.00 -11.78
CA VAL A 75 6.47 1.70 -12.66
C VAL A 75 7.34 0.60 -12.05
N MET A 76 7.68 0.74 -10.77
CA MET A 76 8.50 -0.26 -10.06
C MET A 76 7.80 -1.61 -10.00
N TYR A 77 6.51 -1.64 -9.62
CA TYR A 77 5.74 -2.86 -9.50
C TYR A 77 5.63 -3.57 -10.86
N ALA A 78 5.26 -2.86 -11.93
CA ALA A 78 5.19 -3.43 -13.27
C ALA A 78 6.53 -4.00 -13.74
N LYS A 79 7.63 -3.26 -13.52
CA LYS A 79 8.99 -3.71 -13.87
C LYS A 79 9.35 -4.99 -13.12
N LYS A 80 9.18 -5.00 -11.79
CA LYS A 80 9.58 -6.13 -10.95
C LYS A 80 8.72 -7.37 -11.19
N THR A 81 7.42 -7.21 -11.37
CA THR A 81 6.54 -8.33 -11.70
C THR A 81 6.89 -8.93 -13.07
N ARG A 82 7.26 -8.10 -14.06
CA ARG A 82 7.75 -8.60 -15.36
C ARG A 82 9.07 -9.37 -15.24
N GLU A 83 10.00 -8.89 -14.41
CA GLU A 83 11.26 -9.61 -14.11
C GLU A 83 10.97 -10.99 -13.49
N ILE A 84 10.02 -11.09 -12.55
CA ILE A 84 9.63 -12.36 -11.91
C ILE A 84 9.04 -13.34 -12.93
N LYS A 85 8.15 -12.86 -13.81
CA LYS A 85 7.54 -13.69 -14.87
C LYS A 85 8.58 -14.28 -15.81
N ALA A 86 9.55 -13.46 -16.23
CA ALA A 86 10.57 -13.87 -17.20
C ALA A 86 11.62 -14.83 -16.62
N GLY A 87 11.70 -14.97 -15.29
CA GLY A 87 12.77 -15.72 -14.63
C GLY A 87 12.67 -17.24 -14.70
N GLY A 88 11.55 -17.81 -15.18
CA GLY A 88 11.37 -19.27 -15.27
C GLY A 88 11.43 -19.99 -13.92
N HIS A 89 11.12 -19.28 -12.83
CA HIS A 89 11.22 -19.77 -11.47
C HIS A 89 10.04 -20.67 -11.10
N SER A 90 10.22 -21.53 -10.09
CA SER A 90 9.09 -22.25 -9.48
C SER A 90 8.14 -21.30 -8.76
N LEU A 91 6.87 -21.71 -8.58
CA LEU A 91 5.83 -20.93 -7.90
C LEU A 91 6.30 -20.33 -6.57
N ARG A 92 6.94 -21.14 -5.73
CA ARG A 92 7.43 -20.70 -4.42
C ARG A 92 8.44 -19.55 -4.53
N VAL A 93 9.38 -19.66 -5.47
CA VAL A 93 10.38 -18.62 -5.71
C VAL A 93 9.72 -17.36 -6.28
N LYS A 94 8.73 -17.50 -7.18
CA LYS A 94 7.94 -16.36 -7.68
C LYS A 94 7.23 -15.63 -6.53
N LEU A 95 6.63 -16.35 -5.59
CA LEU A 95 5.94 -15.78 -4.43
C LEU A 95 6.90 -15.07 -3.46
N ASP A 96 8.08 -15.66 -3.20
CA ASP A 96 9.10 -15.05 -2.35
C ASP A 96 9.66 -13.75 -2.96
N LEU A 97 9.84 -13.70 -4.28
CA LEU A 97 10.24 -12.49 -4.99
C LEU A 97 9.10 -11.46 -5.09
N TYR A 98 7.86 -11.91 -5.18
CA TYR A 98 6.68 -11.04 -5.27
C TYR A 98 6.40 -10.31 -3.95
N ARG A 99 6.63 -10.98 -2.81
CA ARG A 99 6.42 -10.42 -1.47
C ARG A 99 7.02 -9.02 -1.28
N PRO A 100 8.34 -8.80 -1.43
CA PRO A 100 8.94 -7.47 -1.23
C PRO A 100 8.44 -6.43 -2.24
N VAL A 101 8.05 -6.84 -3.46
CA VAL A 101 7.48 -5.94 -4.48
C VAL A 101 6.13 -5.41 -4.01
N LEU A 102 5.28 -6.28 -3.47
CA LEU A 102 3.99 -5.89 -2.91
C LEU A 102 4.16 -4.98 -1.69
N VAL A 103 5.04 -5.34 -0.73
CA VAL A 103 5.28 -4.52 0.46
C VAL A 103 5.73 -3.11 0.08
N LEU A 104 6.66 -3.00 -0.87
CA LEU A 104 7.18 -1.71 -1.29
C LEU A 104 6.12 -0.87 -2.03
N TYR A 105 5.25 -1.50 -2.82
CA TYR A 105 4.11 -0.80 -3.42
C TYR A 105 3.18 -0.23 -2.34
N ILE A 106 2.82 -1.04 -1.35
CA ILE A 106 1.94 -0.63 -0.26
C ILE A 106 2.57 0.52 0.53
N ALA A 107 3.86 0.44 0.87
CA ALA A 107 4.57 1.49 1.60
C ALA A 107 4.63 2.83 0.83
N LEU A 108 4.82 2.77 -0.50
CA LEU A 108 4.81 3.97 -1.34
C LEU A 108 3.42 4.64 -1.40
N CYS A 109 2.33 3.87 -1.26
CA CYS A 109 0.98 4.43 -1.16
C CYS A 109 0.65 4.91 0.26
N GLU A 110 1.12 4.18 1.29
CA GLU A 110 0.87 4.50 2.69
C GLU A 110 1.49 5.83 3.11
N GLY A 111 2.73 6.13 2.67
CA GLY A 111 3.43 7.36 3.06
C GLY A 111 2.62 8.64 2.80
N PRO A 112 2.17 8.89 1.55
CA PRO A 112 1.33 10.06 1.24
C PRO A 112 -0.05 10.00 1.89
N ALA A 113 -0.59 8.80 2.14
CA ALA A 113 -1.87 8.64 2.85
C ALA A 113 -1.76 9.07 4.31
N LEU A 114 -0.75 8.58 5.04
CA LEU A 114 -0.46 9.00 6.41
C LEU A 114 -0.12 10.49 6.47
N PHE A 115 0.67 11.00 5.52
CA PHE A 115 0.98 12.42 5.44
C PHE A 115 -0.29 13.27 5.30
N SER A 116 -1.21 12.88 4.41
CA SER A 116 -2.53 13.52 4.27
C SER A 116 -3.31 13.52 5.59
N VAL A 117 -3.33 12.39 6.32
CA VAL A 117 -4.00 12.30 7.63
C VAL A 117 -3.35 13.22 8.66
N ILE A 118 -2.02 13.32 8.70
CA ILE A 118 -1.29 14.22 9.60
C ILE A 118 -1.66 15.68 9.30
N ILE A 119 -1.66 16.08 8.03
CA ILE A 119 -2.03 17.46 7.67
C ILE A 119 -3.49 17.73 8.02
N PHE A 120 -4.41 16.79 7.78
CA PHE A 120 -5.80 16.92 8.23
C PHE A 120 -5.88 17.08 9.75
N PHE A 121 -5.14 16.28 10.52
CA PHE A 121 -5.11 16.39 11.98
C PHE A 121 -4.71 17.80 12.44
N LEU A 122 -3.74 18.43 11.76
CA LEU A 122 -3.25 19.78 12.06
C LEU A 122 -4.18 20.90 11.56
N THR A 123 -4.86 20.71 10.43
CA THR A 123 -5.63 21.78 9.75
C THR A 123 -7.14 21.69 9.95
N GLY A 124 -7.67 20.50 10.21
CA GLY A 124 -9.10 20.18 10.21
C GLY A 124 -9.77 20.21 8.84
N LYS A 125 -9.01 20.22 7.75
CA LYS A 125 -9.51 20.40 6.38
C LYS A 125 -9.78 19.08 5.70
N TYR A 126 -11.06 18.74 5.62
CA TYR A 126 -11.53 17.45 5.08
C TYR A 126 -11.14 17.23 3.61
N GLU A 127 -10.89 18.29 2.83
CA GLU A 127 -10.47 18.15 1.43
C GLU A 127 -9.15 17.37 1.31
N ILE A 128 -8.28 17.51 2.31
CA ILE A 128 -6.96 16.86 2.34
C ILE A 128 -7.10 15.34 2.48
N LEU A 129 -8.14 14.85 3.16
CA LEU A 129 -8.39 13.42 3.37
C LEU A 129 -8.75 12.66 2.09
N GLY A 130 -9.14 13.37 1.03
CA GLY A 130 -9.36 12.76 -0.29
C GLY A 130 -8.14 12.00 -0.78
N VAL A 131 -6.93 12.50 -0.49
CA VAL A 131 -5.67 11.81 -0.85
C VAL A 131 -5.51 10.50 -0.07
N ALA A 132 -5.75 10.51 1.24
CA ALA A 132 -5.70 9.28 2.05
C ALA A 132 -6.70 8.23 1.56
N GLY A 133 -7.93 8.64 1.22
CA GLY A 133 -8.95 7.75 0.66
C GLY A 133 -8.52 7.11 -0.66
N ILE A 134 -8.04 7.89 -1.61
CA ILE A 134 -7.55 7.39 -2.91
C ILE A 134 -6.38 6.43 -2.71
N MET A 135 -5.42 6.78 -1.86
CA MET A 135 -4.25 5.93 -1.59
C MET A 135 -4.63 4.61 -0.92
N LEU A 136 -5.57 4.64 0.03
CA LEU A 136 -6.10 3.43 0.65
C LEU A 136 -6.77 2.51 -0.38
N VAL A 137 -7.56 3.06 -1.32
CA VAL A 137 -8.15 2.28 -2.42
C VAL A 137 -7.06 1.64 -3.27
N LEU A 138 -5.99 2.35 -3.60
CA LEU A 138 -4.86 1.80 -4.38
C LEU A 138 -4.12 0.68 -3.64
N MET A 139 -3.99 0.76 -2.31
CA MET A 139 -3.41 -0.30 -1.48
C MET A 139 -4.30 -1.55 -1.48
N LEU A 140 -5.61 -1.36 -1.25
CA LEU A 140 -6.59 -2.45 -1.23
C LEU A 140 -6.77 -3.08 -2.61
N GLU A 141 -6.63 -2.29 -3.68
CA GLU A 141 -6.60 -2.81 -5.05
C GLU A 141 -5.49 -3.86 -5.17
N LYS A 142 -4.31 -3.65 -4.60
CA LYS A 142 -3.20 -4.61 -4.63
C LYS A 142 -3.30 -5.75 -3.62
N MET A 143 -4.45 -5.92 -2.96
CA MET A 143 -4.66 -7.06 -2.08
C MET A 143 -4.44 -8.40 -2.83
N PRO A 144 -3.55 -9.26 -2.33
CA PRO A 144 -3.23 -10.51 -3.00
C PRO A 144 -4.41 -11.48 -2.88
N GLY A 145 -4.81 -12.05 -4.02
CA GLY A 145 -5.80 -13.12 -4.10
C GLY A 145 -5.31 -14.18 -5.08
N THR A 146 -5.77 -15.41 -4.93
CA THR A 146 -5.36 -16.54 -5.81
C THR A 146 -5.58 -16.19 -7.28
N GLY A 147 -6.80 -15.79 -7.67
CA GLY A 147 -7.11 -15.38 -9.04
C GLY A 147 -6.31 -14.15 -9.52
N LYS A 148 -5.93 -13.25 -8.62
CA LYS A 148 -5.12 -12.08 -8.96
C LYS A 148 -3.67 -12.46 -9.22
N LEU A 149 -3.09 -13.30 -8.37
CA LEU A 149 -1.72 -13.80 -8.51
C LEU A 149 -1.55 -14.65 -9.77
N ILE A 150 -2.54 -15.47 -10.12
CA ILE A 150 -2.51 -16.24 -11.38
C ILE A 150 -2.30 -15.31 -12.58
N ARG A 151 -3.02 -14.18 -12.64
CA ARG A 151 -2.89 -13.18 -13.71
C ARG A 151 -1.62 -12.33 -13.59
N GLU A 152 -1.30 -11.91 -12.37
CA GLU A 152 -0.17 -11.02 -12.11
C GLU A 152 1.18 -11.71 -12.21
N LEU A 153 1.27 -13.03 -11.98
CA LEU A 153 2.50 -13.82 -12.11
C LEU A 153 2.51 -14.76 -13.32
N ASP A 154 1.43 -14.78 -14.10
CA ASP A 154 1.29 -15.63 -15.29
C ASP A 154 1.53 -17.11 -14.96
N LEU A 155 0.78 -17.60 -13.97
CA LEU A 155 0.97 -18.95 -13.43
C LEU A 155 0.42 -20.00 -14.38
N ASP A 156 1.20 -21.04 -14.65
CA ASP A 156 0.78 -22.16 -15.47
C ASP A 156 -0.22 -23.08 -14.74
N TRP A 157 -0.75 -24.08 -15.43
CA TRP A 157 -1.75 -24.99 -14.86
C TRP A 157 -1.22 -25.83 -13.69
N ARG A 158 0.08 -26.18 -13.67
CA ARG A 158 0.72 -26.96 -12.60
C ARG A 158 0.87 -26.09 -11.36
N GLU A 159 1.33 -24.85 -11.54
CA GLU A 159 1.42 -23.86 -10.48
C GLU A 159 0.03 -23.51 -9.92
N GLN A 160 -1.02 -23.53 -10.74
CA GLN A 160 -2.40 -23.34 -10.27
C GLN A 160 -2.90 -24.51 -9.41
N GLU A 161 -2.56 -25.76 -9.74
CA GLU A 161 -2.87 -26.92 -8.90
C GLU A 161 -2.16 -26.83 -7.53
N GLU A 162 -0.93 -26.34 -7.48
CA GLU A 162 -0.19 -26.11 -6.24
C GLU A 162 -0.81 -25.01 -5.33
N LEU A 163 -1.71 -24.19 -5.87
CA LEU A 163 -2.47 -23.17 -5.12
C LEU A 163 -3.77 -23.72 -4.51
N ASN A 164 -4.26 -24.88 -4.97
CA ASN A 164 -5.51 -25.52 -4.55
C ASN A 164 -5.38 -26.40 -3.31
#